data_AF-A0A0F2QC36-F1
#
_entry.id   AF-A0A0F2QC36-F1
#
_cell.length_a   1.000
_cell.length_b   1.000
_cell.length_c   1.000
_cell.angle_alpha   90.00
_cell.angle_beta   90.00
_cell.angle_gamma   90.00
#
_symmetry.space_group_name_H-M   'P 1'
#
loop_
_entity.id
_entity.type
_entity.pdbx_description
1 polymer ?
#
loop_
_entity_poly.entity_id
_entity_poly.type
_entity_poly.pdbx_seq_one_letter_code
_entity_poly.pdbx_strand_id
1 'polypeptide(L)' 'MSQKRLKHAHILDRLVTDSSFTIAQAAEAMGLSEGYVKRLKGEYKKNRIDFSCTQKILEEPLPMP' A
#
# COMPACT_ATOMS: atom_id res chain seq x y z
N MET A 1 -11.24 -13.50 -3.31
CA MET A 1 -10.83 -12.10 -3.09
C MET A 1 -11.68 -11.19 -3.96
N SER A 2 -12.44 -10.24 -3.40
CA SER A 2 -13.34 -9.36 -4.17
C SER A 2 -12.53 -8.27 -4.92
N GLN A 3 -12.83 -8.03 -6.20
CA GLN A 3 -12.09 -7.11 -7.09
C GLN A 3 -11.95 -5.69 -6.52
N LYS A 4 -12.91 -5.23 -5.71
CA LYS A 4 -12.84 -3.93 -5.02
C LYS A 4 -11.64 -3.81 -4.08
N ARG A 5 -11.31 -4.88 -3.35
CA ARG A 5 -10.20 -4.88 -2.37
C ARG A 5 -8.84 -4.75 -3.06
N LEU A 6 -8.67 -5.41 -4.20
CA LEU A 6 -7.45 -5.32 -5.01
C LEU A 6 -7.24 -3.90 -5.57
N LYS A 7 -8.31 -3.26 -6.05
CA LYS A 7 -8.25 -1.87 -6.54
C LYS A 7 -7.83 -0.90 -5.44
N HIS A 8 -8.42 -1.01 -4.24
CA HIS A 8 -8.07 -0.13 -3.12
C HIS A 8 -6.61 -0.31 -2.69
N ALA A 9 -6.12 -1.55 -2.60
CA ALA A 9 -4.72 -1.83 -2.26
C ALA A 9 -3.75 -1.21 -3.28
N HIS A 10 -4.06 -1.30 -4.58
CA HIS A 10 -3.23 -0.72 -5.63
C HIS A 10 -3.22 0.82 -5.60
N ILE A 11 -4.36 1.45 -5.28
CA ILE A 11 -4.44 2.91 -5.13
C ILE A 11 -3.63 3.37 -3.92
N LEU A 12 -3.70 2.64 -2.80
CA LEU A 12 -2.93 2.94 -1.59
C LEU A 12 -1.42 2.73 -1.78
N ASP A 13 -1.01 1.65 -2.47
CA ASP A 13 0.40 1.44 -2.80
C ASP A 13 0.92 2.61 -3.64
N ARG A 14 0.18 3.00 -4.69
CA ARG A 14 0.51 4.16 -5.52
C ARG A 14 0.60 5.45 -4.70
N LEU A 15 -0.30 5.68 -3.75
CA LEU A 15 -0.27 6.85 -2.86
C LEU A 15 0.95 6.90 -1.92
N VAL A 16 1.60 5.77 -1.68
CA VAL A 16 2.79 5.66 -0.83
C VAL A 16 4.07 5.68 -1.66
N THR A 17 4.08 5.08 -2.86
CA THR A 17 5.25 5.01 -3.74
C THR A 17 5.40 6.20 -4.67
N ASP A 18 4.29 6.77 -5.14
CA ASP A 18 4.26 7.85 -6.13
C ASP A 18 3.99 9.19 -5.43
N SER A 19 5.01 10.04 -5.38
CA SER A 19 4.93 11.38 -4.78
C SER A 19 4.06 12.36 -5.58
N SER A 20 3.75 12.07 -6.85
CA SER A 20 2.82 12.87 -7.66
C SER A 20 1.35 12.53 -7.39
N PHE A 21 1.08 11.38 -6.77
CA PHE A 21 -0.27 10.93 -6.48
C PHE A 21 -0.76 11.46 -5.13
N THR A 22 -1.86 12.23 -5.16
CA THR A 22 -2.35 12.96 -3.99
C THR A 22 -3.45 12.19 -3.23
N ILE A 23 -3.66 12.57 -1.97
CA ILE A 23 -4.73 11.99 -1.13
C ILE A 23 -6.11 12.24 -1.76
N ALA A 24 -6.31 13.41 -2.38
CA ALA A 24 -7.55 13.77 -3.07
C ALA A 24 -7.85 12.82 -4.24
N GLN A 25 -6.86 12.55 -5.11
CA GLN A 25 -7.02 11.61 -6.21
C GLN A 25 -7.28 10.17 -5.74
N ALA A 26 -6.60 9.76 -4.66
CA ALA A 26 -6.83 8.47 -4.05
C ALA A 26 -8.24 8.36 -3.44
N ALA A 27 -8.73 9.43 -2.81
CA ALA A 27 -10.07 9.54 -2.26
C ALA A 27 -11.15 9.45 -3.34
N GLU A 28 -11.00 10.19 -4.44
CA GLU A 28 -11.89 10.10 -5.60
C GLU A 28 -11.89 8.69 -6.21
N ALA A 29 -10.71 8.10 -6.44
CA ALA A 29 -10.58 6.78 -7.06
C ALA A 29 -11.15 5.64 -6.19
N MET A 30 -11.17 5.81 -4.86
CA MET A 30 -11.76 4.85 -3.92
C MET A 30 -13.22 5.20 -3.55
N GLY A 31 -13.71 6.39 -3.89
CA GLY A 31 -15.00 6.90 -3.43
C GLY A 31 -15.06 7.06 -1.90
N LEU A 32 -13.94 7.45 -1.28
CA LEU A 32 -13.79 7.59 0.17
C LEU A 32 -13.49 9.04 0.54
N SER A 33 -13.68 9.40 1.80
CA SER A 33 -13.25 10.71 2.30
C SER A 33 -11.72 10.78 2.44
N GLU A 34 -11.12 11.93 2.12
CA GLU A 34 -9.68 12.17 2.25
C GLU A 34 -9.14 11.86 3.65
N GLY A 35 -9.91 12.16 4.70
CA GLY A 35 -9.52 11.84 6.08
C GLY A 35 -9.40 10.33 6.31
N TYR A 36 -10.27 9.55 5.68
CA TYR A 36 -10.23 8.09 5.73
C TYR A 36 -9.04 7.53 4.94
N VAL A 37 -8.78 8.10 3.75
CA VAL A 37 -7.59 7.75 2.94
C VAL A 37 -6.29 8.09 3.65
N LYS A 38 -6.23 9.22 4.36
CA LYS A 38 -5.05 9.61 5.16
C LYS A 38 -4.77 8.60 6.28
N ARG A 39 -5.81 8.10 6.96
CA ARG A 39 -5.68 7.01 7.95
C ARG A 39 -5.20 5.73 7.29
N LEU A 40 -5.83 5.31 6.19
CA LEU A 40 -5.44 4.12 5.44
C LEU A 40 -4.00 4.19 4.93
N LYS A 41 -3.54 5.36 4.46
CA LYS A 41 -2.14 5.57 4.07
C LYS A 41 -1.19 5.33 5.24
N GLY A 42 -1.53 5.82 6.44
CA GLY A 42 -0.74 5.61 7.65
C GLY A 42 -0.67 4.12 8.06
N GLU A 43 -1.81 3.44 8.07
CA GLU A 43 -1.91 1.99 8.35
C GLU A 43 -1.16 1.16 7.29
N TYR A 44 -1.32 1.50 6.01
CA TYR A 44 -0.62 0.84 4.91
C TYR A 44 0.89 1.03 5.04
N LYS A 45 1.36 2.24 5.34
CA LYS A 45 2.79 2.51 5.55
C LYS A 45 3.34 1.73 6.75
N LYS A 46 2.58 1.62 7.84
CA LYS A 46 2.94 0.83 9.02
C LYS A 46 3.04 -0.66 8.70
N ASN A 47 2.04 -1.22 8.00
CA ASN A 47 2.06 -2.62 7.57
C ASN A 47 3.15 -2.91 6.53
N ARG A 48 3.44 -1.98 5.62
CA ARG A 48 4.54 -2.11 4.64
C ARG A 48 5.90 -2.06 5.34
N ILE A 49 6.05 -1.22 6.37
CA ILE A 49 7.25 -1.20 7.22
C ILE A 49 7.39 -2.54 7.94
N ASP A 50 6.32 -3.08 8.52
CA ASP A 50 6.32 -4.39 9.16
C ASP A 50 6.71 -5.50 8.16
N PHE A 51 6.18 -5.45 6.95
CA PHE A 51 6.57 -6.38 5.88
C PHE A 51 8.03 -6.22 5.47
N SER A 52 8.55 -4.99 5.38
CA SER A 52 9.96 -4.73 5.08
C SER A 52 10.91 -5.10 6.23
N CYS A 53 10.47 -4.94 7.48
CA CYS A 53 11.19 -5.40 8.67
C CYS A 53 11.19 -6.94 8.75
N THR A 54 10.12 -7.59 8.29
CA THR A 54 10.03 -9.05 8.18
C THR A 54 10.83 -9.59 6.99
N GLN A 55 11.04 -8.78 5.94
CA GLN A 55 11.88 -9.12 4.78
C GLN A 55 13.39 -9.08 5.04
N LYS A 56 13.84 -8.71 6.24
CA LYS A 56 15.23 -9.02 6.65
C LYS A 56 15.47 -10.51 6.94
N ILE A 57 14.45 -11.37 6.79
CA ILE A 57 14.53 -12.83 6.95
C ILE A 57 14.20 -13.59 5.64
N LEU A 58 14.00 -12.90 4.51
CA LEU A 58 13.78 -13.57 3.21
C LEU A 58 14.69 -13.03 2.08
N GLU A 59 15.89 -12.57 2.44
CA GLU A 59 17.06 -12.70 1.55
C GLU A 59 17.75 -14.04 1.85
N GLU A 60 17.08 -15.15 1.60
CA GLU A 60 17.81 -16.36 1.23
C GLU A 60 17.88 -16.37 -0.30
N PRO A 61 19.07 -16.22 -0.91
CA PRO A 61 19.20 -16.51 -2.33
C PRO A 61 18.80 -17.96 -2.53
N LEU A 62 17.84 -18.19 -3.43
CA LEU A 62 17.46 -19.53 -3.89
C LEU A 62 18.74 -20.34 -4.14
N PRO A 63 18.98 -21.45 -3.42
CA PRO A 63 19.99 -22.38 -3.87
C PRO A 63 19.43 -23.05 -5.13
N MET A 64 19.88 -22.59 -6.30
CA MET A 64 19.97 -23.48 -7.47
C MET A 64 21.13 -24.43 -7.16
N PRO A 65 20.85 -25.74 -7.07
CA PRO A 65 20.85 -26.59 -8.26
C PRO A 65 19.66 -27.55 -8.38
#